data_AF-A0A1Y3ES67-F1
#
_entry.id   AF-A0A1Y3ES67-F1
#
_cell.length_a   1.000
_cell.length_b   1.000
_cell.length_c   1.000
_cell.angle_alpha   90.00
_cell.angle_beta   90.00
_cell.angle_gamma   90.00
#
_symmetry.space_group_name_H-M   'P 1'
#
loop_
_entity.id
_entity.type
_entity.pdbx_description
1 polymer ?
#
loop_
_entity_poly.entity_id
_entity_poly.type
_entity_poly.pdbx_seq_one_letter_code
_entity_poly.pdbx_strand_id
1 'polypeptide(L)'
;MDEIAYVAPERGSTIYKDECVFCFDSPEFEHGLYICLVCHVGVCRNHVVMHVARTDHVGYLNLIREKKLLLDDNDDDDAAPPKQITKLAIGVESGFLEKRYEVRERWAVSVYPQLELVPLFESTLGPGLLYCCKAIME
;
A
#
# COMPACT_ATOMS: atom_id res chain seq x y z
N MET A 1 -8.31 20.41 2.48
CA MET A 1 -7.25 19.40 2.74
C MET A 1 -5.96 20.05 3.25
N ASP A 2 -5.81 21.37 3.09
CA ASP A 2 -4.65 22.16 3.53
C ASP A 2 -4.41 22.25 5.05
N GLU A 3 -5.22 21.56 5.87
CA GLU A 3 -5.15 21.60 7.33
C GLU A 3 -4.67 20.28 7.96
N ILE A 4 -4.33 19.27 7.16
CA ILE A 4 -3.81 18.01 7.71
C ILE A 4 -2.28 18.10 7.90
N ALA A 5 -1.80 17.69 9.07
CA ALA A 5 -0.37 17.56 9.32
C ALA A 5 0.22 16.38 8.54
N TYR A 6 1.39 16.60 7.95
CA TYR A 6 2.18 15.56 7.28
C TYR A 6 3.68 15.87 7.41
N VAL A 7 4.49 14.82 7.39
CA VAL A 7 5.95 14.90 7.46
C VAL A 7 6.52 14.03 6.34
N ALA A 8 7.30 14.63 5.43
CA ALA A 8 7.99 13.87 4.40
C ALA A 8 9.03 12.95 5.05
N PRO A 9 9.10 11.67 4.67
CA PRO A 9 10.06 10.74 5.25
C PRO A 9 11.50 11.15 4.92
N GLU A 10 12.38 11.05 5.91
CA GLU A 10 13.81 11.28 5.73
C GLU A 10 14.45 10.11 4.97
N ARG A 11 15.59 10.36 4.32
CA ARG A 11 16.34 9.29 3.63
C ARG A 11 16.76 8.22 4.64
N GLY A 12 16.35 6.97 4.39
CA GLY A 12 16.64 5.84 5.25
C GLY A 12 15.70 5.69 6.46
N SER A 13 14.71 6.57 6.62
CA SER A 13 13.65 6.36 7.61
C SER A 13 12.80 5.15 7.25
N THR A 14 12.33 4.44 8.27
CA THR A 14 11.51 3.23 8.09
C THR A 14 10.05 3.61 7.93
N ILE A 15 9.42 3.09 6.88
CA ILE A 15 7.98 3.22 6.64
C ILE A 15 7.33 1.87 6.94
N TYR A 16 6.46 1.81 7.95
CA TYR A 16 5.81 0.56 8.36
C TYR A 16 4.51 0.36 7.56
N LYS A 17 4.65 -0.06 6.29
CA LYS A 17 3.52 -0.23 5.33
C LYS A 17 3.11 -1.69 5.05
N ASP A 18 3.68 -2.64 5.77
CA ASP A 18 3.44 -4.07 5.54
C ASP A 18 2.27 -4.63 6.34
N GLU A 19 2.07 -4.15 7.57
CA GLU A 19 1.05 -4.66 8.49
C GLU A 19 0.66 -3.64 9.56
N CYS A 20 -0.50 -3.86 10.17
CA CYS A 20 -0.98 -3.08 11.29
C CYS A 20 -0.15 -3.39 12.54
N VAL A 21 0.42 -2.36 13.15
CA VAL A 21 1.21 -2.48 14.39
C VAL A 21 0.46 -3.02 15.61
N PHE A 22 -0.87 -3.17 15.52
CA PHE A 22 -1.70 -3.64 16.62
C PHE A 22 -2.27 -5.06 16.42
N CYS A 23 -2.41 -5.54 15.18
CA CYS A 23 -3.06 -6.82 14.91
C CYS A 23 -2.57 -7.59 13.69
N PHE A 24 -1.48 -7.16 13.04
CA PHE A 24 -0.90 -7.82 11.87
C PHE A 24 -1.79 -7.86 10.61
N ASP A 25 -2.93 -7.16 10.61
CA ASP A 25 -3.73 -6.95 9.40
C ASP A 25 -2.87 -6.26 8.33
N SER A 26 -2.79 -6.89 7.16
CA SER A 26 -2.00 -6.41 6.03
C SER A 26 -2.84 -5.56 5.06
N PRO A 27 -2.20 -4.89 4.08
CA PRO A 27 -2.90 -4.24 2.97
C PRO A 27 -3.89 -5.09 2.17
N GLU A 28 -3.86 -6.42 2.33
CA GLU A 28 -4.73 -7.35 1.60
C GLU A 28 -6.09 -7.57 2.26
N PHE A 29 -6.30 -7.03 3.46
CA PHE A 29 -7.59 -7.07 4.15
C PHE A 29 -8.58 -6.05 3.56
N GLU A 30 -9.87 -6.23 3.86
CA GLU A 30 -11.02 -5.54 3.23
C GLU A 30 -10.90 -4.00 3.12
N HIS A 31 -10.18 -3.36 4.03
CA HIS A 31 -10.01 -1.91 4.06
C HIS A 31 -8.57 -1.44 3.88
N GLY A 32 -7.66 -2.37 3.57
CA GLY A 32 -6.24 -2.10 3.46
C GLY A 32 -5.61 -1.59 4.75
N LEU A 33 -4.48 -0.90 4.58
CA LEU A 33 -3.65 -0.36 5.65
C LEU A 33 -3.61 1.17 5.58
N TYR A 34 -3.79 1.82 6.73
CA TYR A 34 -3.75 3.27 6.90
C TYR A 34 -2.38 3.66 7.45
N ILE A 35 -1.53 4.25 6.61
CA ILE A 35 -0.18 4.69 6.96
C ILE A 35 -0.27 6.14 7.42
N CYS A 36 0.11 6.43 8.67
CA CYS A 36 0.06 7.79 9.19
C CYS A 36 0.97 8.73 8.38
N LEU A 37 0.44 9.88 7.95
CA LEU A 37 1.19 10.89 7.20
C LEU A 37 2.26 11.63 8.02
N VAL A 38 2.26 11.45 9.35
CA VAL A 38 3.19 12.13 10.27
C VAL A 38 4.27 11.18 10.79
N CYS A 39 3.88 10.01 11.34
CA CYS A 39 4.81 9.07 11.97
C CYS A 39 5.09 7.80 11.16
N HIS A 40 4.51 7.67 9.95
CA HIS A 40 4.76 6.58 8.99
C HIS A 40 4.50 5.17 9.52
N VAL A 41 3.64 5.06 10.53
CA VAL A 41 3.15 3.79 11.09
C VAL A 41 1.88 3.33 10.39
N GLY A 42 1.83 2.07 9.98
CA GLY A 42 0.65 1.40 9.43
C GLY A 42 -0.31 0.89 10.51
N VAL A 43 -1.59 1.22 10.36
CA VAL A 43 -2.68 0.74 11.21
C VAL A 43 -3.85 0.25 10.35
N CYS A 44 -4.57 -0.79 10.76
CA CYS A 44 -5.79 -1.18 10.08
C CYS A 44 -6.94 -0.24 10.45
N ARG A 45 -8.02 -0.26 9.66
CA ARG A 45 -9.17 0.64 9.85
C ARG A 45 -9.71 0.64 11.29
N ASN A 46 -9.78 -0.52 11.92
CA ASN A 46 -10.30 -0.68 13.28
C ASN A 46 -9.41 -0.02 14.35
N HIS A 47 -8.12 0.13 14.08
CA HIS A 47 -7.16 0.72 15.01
C HIS A 47 -6.82 2.19 14.71
N VAL A 48 -7.39 2.79 13.66
CA VAL A 48 -7.23 4.22 13.38
C VAL A 48 -7.68 5.07 14.58
N VAL A 49 -8.85 4.78 15.16
CA VAL A 49 -9.37 5.52 16.33
C VAL A 49 -8.38 5.47 17.51
N MET A 50 -7.81 4.31 17.77
CA MET A 50 -6.83 4.13 18.85
C MET A 50 -5.53 4.89 18.55
N HIS A 51 -5.06 4.88 17.30
CA HIS A 51 -3.88 5.62 16.88
C HIS A 51 -4.08 7.14 17.01
N VAL A 52 -5.21 7.67 16.53
CA VAL A 52 -5.60 9.08 16.69
C VAL A 52 -5.61 9.46 18.17
N ALA A 53 -6.28 8.67 19.02
CA ALA A 53 -6.38 8.97 20.45
C ALA A 53 -5.03 9.01 21.19
N ARG A 54 -3.98 8.41 20.63
CA ARG A 54 -2.62 8.39 21.22
C ARG A 54 -1.68 9.45 20.66
N THR A 55 -1.99 9.99 19.48
CA THR A 55 -1.03 10.82 18.71
C THR A 55 -1.61 12.14 18.21
N ASP A 56 -2.94 12.29 18.24
CA ASP A 56 -3.68 13.36 17.57
C ASP A 56 -3.46 13.43 16.04
N HIS A 57 -2.88 12.39 15.43
CA HIS A 57 -2.65 12.33 13.99
C HIS A 57 -3.90 11.84 13.24
N VAL A 58 -4.47 12.70 12.42
CA VAL A 58 -5.74 12.42 11.70
C VAL A 58 -5.59 12.09 10.22
N GLY A 59 -4.42 12.37 9.62
CA GLY A 59 -4.16 12.15 8.19
C GLY A 59 -3.46 10.81 7.91
N TYR A 60 -3.97 10.08 6.91
CA TYR A 60 -3.46 8.76 6.53
C TYR A 60 -3.35 8.60 5.01
N LEU A 61 -2.31 7.90 4.58
CA LEU A 61 -2.17 7.33 3.24
C LEU A 61 -2.61 5.86 3.29
N ASN A 62 -3.60 5.51 2.49
CA ASN A 62 -4.22 4.20 2.43
C ASN A 62 -3.52 3.36 1.36
N LEU A 63 -3.17 2.13 1.71
CA LEU A 63 -2.64 1.11 0.81
C LEU A 63 -3.58 -0.09 0.82
N ILE A 64 -4.20 -0.36 -0.33
CA ILE A 64 -4.97 -1.59 -0.57
C ILE A 64 -4.21 -2.43 -1.59
N ARG A 65 -3.93 -3.69 -1.25
CA ARG A 65 -3.21 -4.63 -2.11
C ARG A 65 -4.10 -5.79 -2.51
N GLU A 66 -4.24 -6.01 -3.80
CA GLU A 66 -4.98 -7.13 -4.37
C GLU A 66 -4.00 -8.15 -4.97
N LYS A 67 -4.13 -9.42 -4.59
CA LYS A 67 -3.38 -10.54 -5.17
C LYS A 67 -4.29 -11.35 -6.07
N LYS A 68 -4.02 -11.37 -7.37
CA LYS A 68 -4.70 -12.21 -8.33
C LYS A 68 -3.81 -13.38 -8.72
N LEU A 69 -4.29 -14.61 -8.55
CA LEU A 69 -3.59 -15.79 -9.06
C LEU A 69 -3.57 -15.73 -10.60
N LEU A 70 -2.37 -15.77 -11.18
CA LEU A 70 -2.21 -16.03 -12.59
C LEU A 70 -2.32 -17.54 -12.76
N LEU A 71 -3.39 -17.96 -13.44
CA LEU A 71 -3.44 -19.32 -13.94
C LEU A 71 -2.41 -19.40 -15.07
N ASP A 72 -1.55 -20.40 -15.03
CA ASP A 72 -0.69 -20.69 -16.16
C ASP A 72 -1.57 -21.25 -17.27
N ASP A 73 -1.66 -20.55 -18.40
CA ASP A 73 -2.35 -21.00 -19.62
C ASP A 73 -1.59 -22.16 -20.31
N ASN A 74 -1.13 -23.15 -19.54
CA ASN A 74 -0.46 -24.35 -20.05
C ASN A 74 -1.35 -25.59 -19.95
N ASP A 75 -2.63 -25.41 -20.24
CA ASP A 75 -3.45 -26.46 -20.82
C ASP A 75 -3.95 -25.90 -22.17
N ASP A 76 -3.30 -26.39 -23.24
CA ASP A 76 -3.62 -26.25 -24.67
C ASP A 76 -2.99 -25.09 -25.50
N ASP A 77 -2.13 -25.56 -26.42
CA ASP A 77 -1.77 -25.05 -27.75
C ASP A 77 -0.68 -23.98 -28.00
N ASP A 78 0.11 -24.34 -29.01
CA ASP A 78 1.29 -23.72 -29.60
C ASP A 78 1.23 -22.20 -29.92
N ALA A 79 2.41 -21.57 -29.78
CA ALA A 79 2.92 -20.40 -30.51
C ALA A 79 2.48 -18.98 -30.09
N ALA A 80 3.22 -18.35 -29.15
CA ALA A 80 3.57 -16.92 -29.21
C ALA A 80 4.77 -16.58 -28.29
N PRO A 81 5.62 -15.59 -28.63
CA PRO A 81 6.90 -15.37 -27.95
C PRO A 81 6.74 -14.69 -26.57
N PRO A 82 7.65 -14.97 -25.61
CA PRO A 82 7.49 -14.55 -24.22
C PRO A 82 7.64 -13.03 -24.07
N LYS A 83 6.59 -12.37 -23.54
CA LYS A 83 6.68 -10.97 -23.10
C LYS A 83 7.56 -10.91 -21.85
N GLN A 84 8.60 -10.08 -21.92
CA GLN A 84 9.58 -9.86 -20.85
C GLN A 84 8.92 -9.60 -19.49
N ILE A 85 9.26 -10.44 -18.50
CA ILE A 85 8.85 -10.32 -17.10
C ILE A 85 10.03 -9.71 -16.33
N THR A 86 9.87 -8.50 -15.78
CA THR A 86 10.81 -7.90 -14.84
C THR A 86 10.38 -8.18 -13.40
N LYS A 87 10.78 -9.34 -12.86
CA LYS A 87 11.14 -9.50 -11.45
C LYS A 87 11.92 -10.81 -11.27
N LEU A 88 13.17 -10.69 -10.83
CA LEU A 88 14.09 -11.81 -10.59
C LEU A 88 13.52 -12.72 -9.49
N ALA A 89 13.14 -13.95 -9.83
CA ALA A 89 12.97 -15.03 -8.87
C ALA A 89 14.28 -15.84 -8.86
N ILE A 90 14.93 -15.90 -7.69
CA ILE A 90 16.09 -16.76 -7.45
C ILE A 90 15.54 -18.18 -7.35
N GLY A 91 15.83 -19.01 -8.35
CA GLY A 91 15.37 -20.37 -8.44
C GLY A 91 15.99 -21.27 -7.37
N VAL A 92 15.15 -22.02 -6.66
CA VAL A 92 15.55 -23.22 -5.93
C VAL A 92 14.81 -24.38 -6.57
N GLU A 93 15.56 -25.34 -7.14
CA GLU A 93 15.03 -26.53 -7.83
C GLU A 93 14.32 -27.48 -6.84
N SER A 94 13.11 -27.14 -6.42
CA SER A 94 12.20 -28.06 -5.75
C SER A 94 10.87 -27.99 -6.47
N GLY A 95 10.33 -29.16 -6.87
CA GLY A 95 9.19 -29.33 -7.78
C GLY A 95 7.82 -28.87 -7.27
N PHE A 96 7.75 -27.73 -6.60
CA PHE A 96 6.53 -26.98 -6.38
C PHE A 96 6.30 -26.08 -7.59
N LEU A 97 5.17 -26.26 -8.28
CA LEU A 97 4.67 -25.26 -9.23
C LEU A 97 4.46 -23.96 -8.45
N GLU A 98 5.41 -23.02 -8.59
CA GLU A 98 5.30 -21.70 -8.00
C GLU A 98 4.12 -20.98 -8.64
N LYS A 99 3.02 -20.89 -7.91
CA LYS A 99 1.86 -20.10 -8.30
C LYS A 99 2.31 -18.66 -8.56
N ARG A 100 2.14 -18.19 -9.78
CA ARG A 100 2.41 -16.81 -10.15
C ARG A 100 1.25 -15.93 -9.71
N TYR A 101 1.53 -14.80 -9.09
CA TYR A 101 0.51 -13.82 -8.67
C TYR A 101 0.76 -12.47 -9.33
N GLU A 102 -0.29 -11.86 -9.84
CA GLU A 102 -0.33 -10.44 -10.18
C GLU A 102 -0.71 -9.66 -8.90
N VAL A 103 0.17 -8.74 -8.49
CA VAL A 103 -0.08 -7.86 -7.35
C VAL A 103 -0.47 -6.48 -7.88
N ARG A 104 -1.61 -5.97 -7.43
CA ARG A 104 -2.08 -4.61 -7.73
C ARG A 104 -2.22 -3.82 -6.45
N GLU A 105 -1.70 -2.60 -6.45
CA GLU A 105 -1.80 -1.69 -5.31
C GLU A 105 -2.66 -0.48 -5.68
N ARG A 106 -3.53 -0.07 -4.75
CA ARG A 106 -4.35 1.12 -4.85
C ARG A 106 -4.02 2.04 -3.67
N TRP A 107 -3.79 3.30 -3.99
CA TRP A 107 -3.36 4.32 -3.04
C TRP A 107 -4.35 5.49 -2.99
N ALA A 108 -4.66 5.98 -1.79
CA ALA A 108 -5.56 7.12 -1.57
C ALA A 108 -5.23 7.82 -0.24
N VAL A 109 -5.53 9.11 -0.10
CA VAL A 109 -5.46 9.80 1.20
C VAL A 109 -6.81 9.74 1.89
N SER A 110 -6.83 9.64 3.21
CA SER A 110 -8.04 9.74 4.01
C SER A 110 -7.80 10.51 5.30
N VAL A 111 -8.86 11.13 5.84
CA VAL A 111 -8.79 11.92 7.06
C VAL A 111 -9.82 11.42 8.08
N TYR A 112 -9.40 11.16 9.31
CA TYR A 112 -10.29 10.81 10.42
C TYR A 112 -11.12 12.05 10.84
N PRO A 113 -12.42 11.92 11.17
CA PRO A 113 -13.18 10.68 11.39
C PRO A 113 -13.86 10.06 10.17
N GLN A 114 -13.96 10.77 9.04
CA GLN A 114 -14.74 10.30 7.89
C GLN A 114 -14.08 9.11 7.19
N LEU A 115 -12.75 9.12 7.11
CA LEU A 115 -11.93 8.12 6.43
C LEU A 115 -12.36 7.85 4.97
N GLU A 116 -12.90 8.87 4.31
CA GLU A 116 -13.20 8.81 2.88
C GLU A 116 -11.90 8.74 2.07
N LEU A 117 -11.88 7.88 1.05
CA LEU A 117 -10.71 7.67 0.20
C LEU A 117 -10.66 8.71 -0.91
N VAL A 118 -9.68 9.61 -0.80
CA VAL A 118 -9.42 10.68 -1.76
C VAL A 118 -8.27 10.26 -2.68
N PRO A 119 -8.46 10.25 -4.02
CA PRO A 119 -7.40 9.89 -4.96
C PRO A 119 -6.20 10.83 -4.91
N LEU A 120 -5.02 10.33 -5.32
CA LEU A 120 -3.75 11.07 -5.31
C LEU A 120 -3.62 12.05 -6.50
N PHE A 121 -4.53 13.01 -6.62
CA PHE A 121 -4.46 14.06 -7.64
C PHE A 121 -3.92 15.37 -7.07
N GLU A 122 -3.02 16.03 -7.80
CA GLU A 122 -2.44 17.31 -7.39
C GLU A 122 -3.50 18.40 -7.17
N SER A 123 -4.53 18.43 -8.03
CA SER A 123 -5.66 19.34 -7.91
C SER A 123 -6.46 19.18 -6.61
N THR A 124 -6.32 18.05 -5.92
CA THR A 124 -7.06 17.74 -4.69
C THR A 124 -6.18 17.85 -3.44
N LEU A 125 -4.93 17.40 -3.53
CA LEU A 125 -4.01 17.31 -2.38
C LEU A 125 -3.10 18.53 -2.20
N GLY A 126 -2.86 19.27 -3.28
CA GLY A 126 -1.76 20.25 -3.32
C GLY A 126 -0.37 19.57 -3.46
N PRO A 127 0.66 20.35 -3.85
CA PRO A 127 1.95 19.79 -4.25
C PRO A 127 2.73 19.20 -3.07
N GLY A 128 2.67 19.81 -1.88
CA GLY A 128 3.42 19.36 -0.70
C GLY A 128 2.94 18.01 -0.16
N LEU A 129 1.63 17.85 0.00
CA LEU A 129 1.04 16.58 0.44
C LEU A 129 1.22 15.49 -0.63
N LEU A 130 1.05 15.82 -1.91
CA LEU A 130 1.29 14.85 -2.99
C LEU A 130 2.75 14.37 -3.02
N TYR A 131 3.70 15.27 -2.82
CA TYR A 131 5.12 14.92 -2.69
C TYR A 131 5.36 13.99 -1.50
N CYS A 132 4.82 14.32 -0.34
CA CYS A 132 4.91 13.48 0.86
C CYS A 132 4.34 12.08 0.62
N CYS A 133 3.17 11.97 -0.03
CA CYS A 133 2.56 10.68 -0.36
C CYS A 133 3.48 9.84 -1.27
N LYS A 134 4.03 10.45 -2.32
CA LYS A 134 4.97 9.76 -3.23
C LYS A 134 6.20 9.24 -2.50
N ALA A 135 6.76 10.03 -1.58
CA ALA A 135 7.93 9.63 -0.79
C ALA A 135 7.64 8.45 0.16
N ILE A 136 6.40 8.31 0.65
CA ILE A 136 5.97 7.15 1.46
C ILE A 136 5.76 5.89 0.59
N MET A 137 5.37 6.08 -0.68
CA MET A 137 5.13 4.99 -1.63
C MET A 137 6.40 4.31 -2.12
N GLU A 138 7.50 5.06 -2.24
CA GLU A 138 8.85 4.56 -2.57
C GLU A 138 9.34 3.45 -1.62
#